data_AF-U9SQ92-F1
#
_entry.id   AF-U9SQ92-F1
#
_cell.length_a   1.000
_cell.length_b   1.000
_cell.length_c   1.000
_cell.angle_alpha   90.00
_cell.angle_beta   90.00
_cell.angle_gamma   90.00
#
_symmetry.space_group_name_H-M   'P 1'
#
loop_
_entity.id
_entity.type
_entity.pdbx_description
1 polymer ?
#
loop_
_entity_poly.entity_id
_entity_poly.type
_entity_poly.pdbx_seq_one_letter_code
_entity_poly.pdbx_strand_id
1 'polypeptide(L)'
;MILLDARNHCELKDTFEKTKAYPYKPSSLKLLTDKTALFLLDYFQEIFKNQGKSKSIKLKKKKTLQYELFTLRETVDPKCLPTGYSANIPPSPDACDHCRKKLDDGEVLICGHGYHFECYQMMEYGCRHCEEYYKRGIYSNVNSFLDRLEKGPNVLTSEEKDEEVPVEENETVEEIETNKSHEIHTKFLNALNSVNTW
;
A
#
# COMPACT_ATOMS: atom_id res chain seq x y z
N MET A 1 -15.24 -18.43 22.59
CA MET A 1 -14.28 -19.41 23.14
C MET A 1 -13.78 -20.24 21.99
N ILE A 2 -12.65 -19.87 21.40
CA ILE A 2 -12.01 -20.65 20.33
C ILE A 2 -11.31 -21.80 21.04
N LEU A 3 -11.76 -23.04 20.79
CA LEU A 3 -11.00 -24.23 21.18
C LEU A 3 -9.70 -24.20 20.38
N LEU A 4 -8.60 -23.81 21.03
CA LEU A 4 -7.27 -24.12 20.54
C LEU A 4 -7.08 -25.63 20.70
N ASP A 5 -6.99 -26.33 19.58
CA ASP A 5 -6.60 -27.74 19.57
C ASP A 5 -5.25 -27.88 20.28
N ALA A 6 -5.26 -28.60 21.40
CA ALA A 6 -4.07 -28.86 22.21
C ALA A 6 -3.16 -29.92 21.58
N ARG A 7 -3.46 -30.40 20.37
CA ARG A 7 -2.59 -31.27 19.60
C ARG A 7 -1.87 -30.42 18.56
N ASN A 8 -0.59 -30.19 18.81
CA ASN A 8 0.39 -29.54 17.92
C ASN A 8 0.64 -30.32 16.60
N HIS A 9 -0.30 -31.14 16.15
CA HIS A 9 -0.17 -32.08 15.04
C HIS A 9 -1.17 -31.72 13.95
N CYS A 10 -0.68 -31.08 12.89
CA CYS A 10 -1.47 -30.74 11.72
C CYS A 10 -1.13 -31.76 10.62
N GLU A 11 -2.00 -32.76 10.42
CA GLU A 11 -1.81 -33.80 9.39
C GLU A 11 -1.60 -33.21 7.99
N LEU A 12 -2.22 -32.06 7.72
CA LEU A 12 -2.08 -31.33 6.45
C LEU A 12 -0.65 -30.78 6.30
N LYS A 13 -0.09 -30.18 7.37
CA LYS A 13 1.31 -29.72 7.42
C LYS A 13 2.27 -30.89 7.24
N ASP A 14 2.07 -31.99 7.96
CA ASP A 14 2.97 -33.15 7.91
C ASP A 14 2.92 -33.84 6.54
N THR A 15 1.74 -33.93 5.92
CA THR A 15 1.58 -34.46 4.57
C THR A 15 2.24 -33.54 3.56
N PHE A 16 2.06 -32.22 3.68
CA PHE A 16 2.69 -31.24 2.80
C PHE A 16 4.22 -31.29 2.89
N GLU A 17 4.79 -31.30 4.10
CA GLU A 17 6.24 -31.42 4.34
C GLU A 17 6.83 -32.71 3.77
N LYS A 18 6.08 -33.83 3.82
CA LYS A 18 6.55 -35.12 3.29
C LYS A 18 6.39 -35.26 1.77
N THR A 19 5.38 -34.62 1.18
CA THR A 19 5.04 -34.80 -0.24
C THR A 19 5.61 -33.73 -1.16
N LYS A 20 5.91 -32.54 -0.62
CA LYS A 20 6.49 -31.43 -1.39
C LYS A 20 7.97 -31.29 -1.04
N ALA A 21 8.84 -31.74 -1.94
CA ALA A 21 10.22 -31.31 -1.92
C ALA A 21 10.26 -29.80 -2.18
N TYR A 22 10.66 -29.02 -1.18
CA TYR A 22 10.82 -27.58 -1.35
C TYR A 22 11.93 -27.33 -2.40
N PRO A 23 11.67 -26.56 -3.46
CA PRO A 23 12.56 -26.50 -4.62
C PRO A 23 13.88 -25.79 -4.34
N TYR A 24 13.98 -25.03 -3.25
CA TYR A 24 15.17 -24.26 -2.90
C TYR A 24 15.98 -24.90 -1.78
N LYS A 25 17.31 -24.93 -1.98
CA LYS A 25 18.25 -25.26 -0.90
C LYS A 25 18.34 -24.10 0.10
N PRO A 26 18.73 -24.34 1.37
CA PRO A 26 18.92 -23.27 2.35
C PRO A 26 19.85 -22.14 1.89
N SER A 27 20.90 -22.46 1.14
CA SER A 27 21.80 -21.45 0.54
C SER A 27 21.10 -20.57 -0.49
N SER A 28 20.26 -21.16 -1.35
CA SER A 28 19.43 -20.43 -2.32
C SER A 28 18.43 -19.51 -1.62
N LEU A 29 17.79 -20.00 -0.55
CA LEU A 29 16.91 -19.18 0.29
C LEU A 29 17.64 -18.00 0.92
N LYS A 30 18.83 -18.23 1.48
CA LYS A 30 19.64 -17.17 2.07
C LYS A 30 20.03 -16.11 1.05
N LEU A 31 20.46 -16.54 -0.14
CA LEU A 31 20.77 -15.65 -1.26
C LEU A 31 19.55 -14.81 -1.68
N LEU A 32 18.38 -15.44 -1.85
CA LEU A 32 17.15 -14.73 -2.19
C LEU A 32 16.77 -13.73 -1.12
N THR A 33 16.85 -14.13 0.15
CA THR A 33 16.58 -13.26 1.30
C THR A 33 17.50 -12.02 1.29
N ASP A 34 18.80 -12.22 1.10
CA ASP A 34 19.77 -11.12 1.08
C ASP A 34 19.56 -10.19 -0.13
N LYS A 35 19.21 -10.75 -1.30
CA LYS A 35 18.84 -9.96 -2.49
C LYS A 35 17.59 -9.11 -2.25
N THR A 36 16.53 -9.73 -1.71
CA THR A 36 15.27 -9.04 -1.41
C THR A 36 15.50 -7.95 -0.37
N ALA A 37 16.26 -8.24 0.70
CA ALA A 37 16.60 -7.27 1.71
C ALA A 37 17.38 -6.08 1.14
N LEU A 38 18.38 -6.34 0.28
CA LEU A 38 19.13 -5.30 -0.39
C LEU A 38 18.23 -4.43 -1.29
N PHE A 39 17.37 -5.04 -2.11
CA PHE A 39 16.40 -4.33 -2.93
C PHE A 39 15.48 -3.42 -2.08
N LEU A 40 14.94 -3.95 -0.98
CA LEU A 40 14.08 -3.18 -0.09
C LEU A 40 14.83 -2.01 0.55
N LEU A 41 16.06 -2.23 1.00
CA LEU A 41 16.90 -1.18 1.57
C LEU A 41 17.16 -0.06 0.53
N ASP A 42 17.59 -0.41 -0.67
CA ASP A 42 17.83 0.56 -1.74
C ASP A 42 16.54 1.34 -2.08
N TYR A 43 15.41 0.63 -2.16
CA TYR A 43 14.11 1.23 -2.45
C TYR A 43 13.65 2.22 -1.36
N PHE A 44 13.72 1.82 -0.08
CA PHE A 44 13.35 2.71 1.03
C PHE A 44 14.32 3.88 1.18
N GLN A 45 15.61 3.69 0.86
CA GLN A 45 16.57 4.78 0.83
C GLN A 45 16.19 5.82 -0.23
N GLU A 46 15.77 5.38 -1.42
CA GLU A 46 15.29 6.29 -2.46
C GLU A 46 13.99 6.99 -2.06
N ILE A 47 13.06 6.30 -1.38
CA ILE A 47 11.88 6.96 -0.79
C ILE A 47 12.32 8.08 0.17
N PHE A 48 13.26 7.79 1.06
CA PHE A 48 13.75 8.74 2.05
C PHE A 48 14.41 9.98 1.39
N LYS A 49 15.34 9.78 0.45
CA LYS A 49 16.00 10.87 -0.30
C LYS A 49 15.03 11.73 -1.11
N ASN A 50 13.86 11.19 -1.44
CA ASN A 50 12.86 11.83 -2.28
C ASN A 50 11.65 12.35 -1.50
N GLN A 51 11.74 12.44 -0.16
CA GLN A 51 10.70 13.06 0.68
C GLN A 51 10.35 14.47 0.17
N GLY A 52 9.05 14.77 0.15
CA GLY A 52 8.52 16.06 -0.30
C GLY A 52 8.60 16.32 -1.81
N LYS A 53 9.17 15.43 -2.63
CA LYS A 53 9.27 15.62 -4.09
C LYS A 53 7.99 15.25 -4.84
N SER A 54 7.20 14.33 -4.29
CA SER A 54 5.89 13.96 -4.84
C SER A 54 4.91 15.13 -4.74
N LYS A 55 4.09 15.34 -5.77
CA LYS A 55 3.20 16.51 -5.85
C LYS A 55 1.88 16.19 -6.53
N SER A 56 0.87 16.99 -6.19
CA SER A 56 -0.41 16.96 -6.88
C SER A 56 -0.35 17.74 -8.20
N ILE A 57 -0.97 17.19 -9.24
CA ILE A 57 -1.07 17.78 -10.57
C ILE A 57 -2.55 18.03 -10.86
N LYS A 58 -2.91 19.27 -11.20
CA LYS A 58 -4.25 19.63 -11.65
C LYS A 58 -4.31 19.70 -13.17
N LEU A 59 -5.02 18.76 -13.81
CA LEU A 59 -5.25 18.83 -15.25
C LEU A 59 -6.36 19.86 -15.56
N LYS A 60 -5.94 21.00 -16.14
CA LYS A 60 -6.82 22.14 -16.48
C LYS A 60 -8.05 21.76 -17.34
N LYS A 61 -7.96 20.71 -18.17
CA LYS A 61 -9.01 20.32 -19.11
C LYS A 61 -10.12 19.43 -18.51
N LYS A 62 -9.86 18.68 -17.44
CA LYS A 62 -10.79 17.68 -16.88
C LYS A 62 -11.22 17.92 -15.42
N LYS A 63 -10.67 18.94 -14.74
CA LYS A 63 -10.80 19.12 -13.28
C LYS A 63 -10.40 17.86 -12.48
N THR A 64 -9.59 16.99 -13.05
CA THR A 64 -9.10 15.78 -12.39
C THR A 64 -7.79 16.08 -11.68
N LEU A 65 -7.71 15.68 -10.41
CA LEU A 65 -6.51 15.70 -9.60
C LEU A 65 -5.74 14.40 -9.86
N GLN A 66 -4.43 14.48 -10.05
CA GLN A 66 -3.53 13.33 -10.11
C GLN A 66 -2.35 13.56 -9.18
N TYR A 67 -1.62 12.51 -8.84
CA TYR A 67 -0.44 12.57 -8.00
C TYR A 67 0.77 11.98 -8.70
N GLU A 68 1.83 12.76 -8.80
CA GLU A 68 3.13 12.30 -9.27
C GLU A 68 3.90 11.70 -8.08
N LEU A 69 4.12 10.39 -8.14
CA LEU A 69 4.89 9.63 -7.16
C LEU A 69 6.35 9.60 -7.61
N PHE A 70 7.15 10.55 -7.10
CA PHE A 70 8.48 10.84 -7.63
C PHE A 70 9.40 9.62 -7.63
N THR A 71 9.43 8.86 -6.54
CA THR A 71 10.26 7.65 -6.40
C THR A 71 9.86 6.56 -7.38
N LEU A 72 8.56 6.41 -7.65
CA LEU A 72 8.03 5.44 -8.61
C LEU A 72 8.10 5.92 -10.06
N ARG A 73 8.28 7.22 -10.28
CA ARG A 73 8.23 7.88 -11.60
C ARG A 73 6.90 7.65 -12.31
N GLU A 74 5.84 7.54 -11.53
CA GLU A 74 4.48 7.28 -12.01
C GLU A 74 3.55 8.42 -11.61
N THR A 75 2.53 8.64 -12.44
CA THR A 75 1.42 9.53 -12.12
C THR A 75 0.17 8.70 -11.94
N VAL A 76 -0.43 8.79 -10.76
CA VAL A 76 -1.57 7.96 -10.38
C VAL A 76 -2.83 8.79 -10.13
N ASP A 77 -3.98 8.13 -10.28
CA ASP A 77 -5.27 8.66 -9.85
C ASP A 77 -5.37 8.62 -8.32
N PRO A 78 -6.05 9.58 -7.66
CA PRO A 78 -6.23 9.56 -6.21
C PRO A 78 -6.91 8.28 -5.67
N LYS A 79 -7.63 7.52 -6.51
CA LYS A 79 -8.18 6.21 -6.15
C LYS A 79 -7.12 5.14 -5.88
N CYS A 80 -5.90 5.31 -6.39
CA CYS A 80 -4.75 4.44 -6.11
C CYS A 80 -4.10 4.78 -4.76
N LEU A 81 -4.51 5.87 -4.11
CA LEU A 81 -3.95 6.36 -2.86
C LEU A 81 -4.88 6.05 -1.68
N PRO A 82 -4.40 6.17 -0.44
CA PRO A 82 -5.25 6.13 0.74
C PRO A 82 -6.45 7.07 0.63
N THR A 83 -7.60 6.67 1.19
CA THR A 83 -8.89 7.36 1.01
C THR A 83 -8.83 8.86 1.34
N GLY A 84 -7.98 9.27 2.29
CA GLY A 84 -7.84 10.67 2.65
C GLY A 84 -7.47 11.57 1.48
N TYR A 85 -6.71 11.07 0.50
CA TYR A 85 -6.36 11.81 -0.72
C TYR A 85 -7.54 12.05 -1.67
N SER A 86 -8.64 11.31 -1.49
CA SER A 86 -9.90 11.51 -2.20
C SER A 86 -10.89 12.39 -1.41
N ALA A 87 -10.61 12.68 -0.14
CA ALA A 87 -11.43 13.58 0.66
C ALA A 87 -11.24 15.04 0.24
N ASN A 88 -12.19 15.91 0.62
CA ASN A 88 -12.11 17.34 0.30
C ASN A 88 -10.87 18.02 0.85
N ILE A 89 -10.41 17.56 2.03
CA ILE A 89 -9.20 18.01 2.68
C ILE A 89 -8.22 16.84 2.60
N PRO A 90 -7.24 16.88 1.67
CA PRO A 90 -6.24 15.83 1.59
C PRO A 90 -5.33 15.85 2.82
N PRO A 91 -4.65 14.74 3.14
CA PRO A 91 -3.68 14.68 4.22
C PRO A 91 -2.60 15.73 4.06
N SER A 92 -2.24 16.37 5.17
CA SER A 92 -1.08 17.26 5.22
C SER A 92 0.15 16.48 5.67
N PRO A 93 1.17 16.29 4.81
CA PRO A 93 2.44 15.75 5.25
C PRO A 93 3.02 16.60 6.39
N ASP A 94 3.56 15.95 7.41
CA ASP A 94 4.25 16.55 8.56
C ASP A 94 3.43 17.51 9.44
N ALA A 95 2.10 17.56 9.27
CA ALA A 95 1.22 18.38 10.09
C ALA A 95 -0.04 17.63 10.52
N CYS A 96 -0.52 17.97 11.72
CA CYS A 96 -1.78 17.45 12.23
C CYS A 96 -2.96 18.00 11.41
N ASP A 97 -3.78 17.10 10.86
CA ASP A 97 -4.94 17.43 10.03
C ASP A 97 -6.11 18.06 10.80
N HIS A 98 -5.99 18.12 12.13
CA HIS A 98 -6.90 18.86 13.01
C HIS A 98 -6.37 20.25 13.35
N CYS A 99 -5.24 20.35 14.07
CA CYS A 99 -4.74 21.62 14.60
C CYS A 99 -3.77 22.38 13.67
N ARG A 100 -3.37 21.76 12.54
CA ARG A 100 -2.45 22.31 11.52
C ARG A 100 -1.04 22.64 12.00
N LYS A 101 -0.68 22.25 13.22
CA LYS A 101 0.70 22.34 13.73
C LYS A 101 1.51 21.14 13.24
N LYS A 102 2.84 21.25 13.31
CA LYS A 102 3.76 20.16 13.00
C LYS A 102 3.34 18.89 13.75
N LEU A 103 3.33 17.75 13.06
CA LEU A 103 3.04 16.45 13.65
C LEU A 103 4.32 15.89 14.27
N ASP A 104 4.47 16.07 15.57
CA ASP A 104 5.63 15.65 16.37
C ASP A 104 5.31 14.55 17.38
N ASP A 105 4.07 14.51 17.91
CA ASP A 105 3.58 13.46 18.79
C ASP A 105 2.19 12.94 18.38
N GLY A 106 2.18 12.00 17.43
CA GLY A 106 0.91 11.50 16.91
C GLY A 106 1.05 10.28 16.02
N GLU A 107 -0.02 10.00 15.28
CA GLU A 107 -0.10 8.88 14.35
C GLU A 107 -0.69 9.30 13.01
N VAL A 108 -0.27 8.60 11.96
CA VAL A 108 -0.86 8.69 10.62
C VAL A 108 -1.79 7.50 10.44
N LEU A 109 -3.07 7.77 10.22
CA LEU A 109 -4.08 6.74 10.03
C LEU A 109 -3.95 6.07 8.66
N ILE A 110 -4.59 4.92 8.48
CA ILE A 110 -4.59 4.18 7.20
C ILE A 110 -5.14 4.99 6.02
N CYS A 111 -5.99 6.01 6.29
CA CYS A 111 -6.49 6.92 5.26
C CYS A 111 -5.47 7.98 4.84
N GLY A 112 -4.32 8.06 5.51
CA GLY A 112 -3.24 9.01 5.26
C GLY A 112 -3.28 10.25 6.15
N HIS A 113 -4.41 10.57 6.79
CA HIS A 113 -4.51 11.73 7.69
C HIS A 113 -3.73 11.51 8.99
N GLY A 114 -2.97 12.52 9.41
CA GLY A 114 -2.16 12.51 10.62
C GLY A 114 -2.76 13.35 11.74
N TYR A 115 -2.72 12.86 12.97
CA TYR A 115 -3.24 13.56 14.14
C TYR A 115 -2.31 13.42 15.33
N HIS A 116 -2.13 14.51 16.08
CA HIS A 116 -1.61 14.43 17.44
C HIS A 116 -2.50 13.51 18.28
N PHE A 117 -1.96 12.78 19.24
CA PHE A 117 -2.76 11.86 20.06
C PHE A 117 -3.93 12.57 20.75
N GLU A 118 -3.70 13.75 21.32
CA GLU A 118 -4.75 14.58 21.93
C GLU A 118 -5.78 15.02 20.89
N CYS A 119 -5.33 15.44 19.70
CA CYS A 119 -6.23 15.81 18.60
C CYS A 119 -7.08 14.63 18.15
N TYR A 120 -6.50 13.44 18.09
CA TYR A 120 -7.23 12.24 17.68
C TYR A 120 -8.26 11.82 18.72
N GLN A 121 -7.92 11.92 20.01
CA GLN A 121 -8.84 11.68 21.11
C GLN A 121 -10.01 12.67 21.12
N MET A 122 -9.77 13.97 20.89
CA MET A 122 -10.84 14.98 20.75
C MET A 122 -11.82 14.67 19.61
N MET A 123 -11.37 13.87 18.64
CA MET A 123 -12.15 13.45 17.47
C MET A 123 -12.75 12.05 17.68
N GLU A 124 -12.75 11.54 18.92
CA GLU A 124 -13.27 10.22 19.29
C GLU A 124 -12.63 9.08 18.50
N TYR A 125 -11.33 9.22 18.19
CA TYR A 125 -10.57 8.26 17.39
C TYR A 125 -11.15 8.04 15.98
N GLY A 126 -11.80 9.08 15.43
CA GLY A 126 -12.36 9.08 14.09
C GLY A 126 -11.70 10.10 13.16
N CYS A 127 -11.50 9.72 11.89
CA CYS A 127 -11.12 10.67 10.85
C CYS A 127 -12.37 11.41 10.31
N ARG A 128 -12.67 12.59 10.85
CA ARG A 128 -13.85 13.38 10.40
C ARG A 128 -13.79 13.78 8.92
N HIS A 129 -12.59 13.97 8.35
CA HIS A 129 -12.42 14.28 6.93
C HIS A 129 -12.93 13.15 6.04
N CYS A 130 -12.56 11.90 6.37
CA CYS A 130 -13.01 10.72 5.65
C CYS A 130 -14.49 10.40 5.95
N GLU A 131 -14.94 10.61 7.19
CA GLU A 131 -16.35 10.43 7.56
C GLU A 131 -17.27 11.32 6.70
N GLU A 132 -16.93 12.61 6.53
CA GLU A 132 -17.69 13.53 5.68
C GLU A 132 -17.64 13.10 4.20
N TYR A 133 -16.48 12.64 3.73
CA TYR A 133 -16.34 12.08 2.38
C TYR A 133 -17.29 10.90 2.16
N TYR A 134 -17.31 9.92 3.07
CA TYR A 134 -18.21 8.77 2.96
C TYR A 134 -19.68 9.16 3.05
N LYS A 135 -20.06 10.03 3.99
CA LYS A 135 -21.44 10.53 4.12
C LYS A 135 -21.92 11.16 2.81
N ARG A 136 -21.10 11.99 2.17
CA ARG A 136 -21.42 12.58 0.86
C ARG A 136 -21.51 11.54 -0.25
N GLY A 137 -20.56 10.62 -0.31
CA GLY A 137 -20.54 9.55 -1.31
C GLY A 137 -21.79 8.67 -1.23
N ILE A 138 -22.16 8.25 -0.02
CA ILE A 138 -23.39 7.47 0.25
C ILE A 138 -24.61 8.26 -0.22
N TYR A 139 -24.75 9.52 0.22
CA TYR A 139 -25.89 10.36 -0.15
C TYR A 139 -26.01 10.53 -1.67
N SER A 140 -24.89 10.83 -2.35
CA SER A 140 -24.85 10.99 -3.80
C SER A 140 -25.22 9.71 -4.54
N ASN A 141 -24.70 8.56 -4.09
CA ASN A 141 -24.96 7.27 -4.73
C ASN A 141 -26.40 6.82 -4.52
N VAL A 142 -26.97 7.01 -3.32
CA VAL A 142 -28.37 6.69 -3.02
C VAL A 142 -29.30 7.53 -3.88
N ASN A 143 -29.07 8.85 -3.98
CA ASN A 143 -29.89 9.70 -4.83
C ASN A 143 -29.77 9.31 -6.31
N SER A 144 -28.57 9.03 -6.79
CA SER A 144 -28.38 8.57 -8.18
C SER A 144 -29.11 7.25 -8.46
N PHE A 145 -29.13 6.34 -7.48
CA PHE A 145 -29.87 5.09 -7.57
C PHE A 145 -31.39 5.33 -7.61
N LEU A 146 -31.93 6.17 -6.72
CA LEU A 146 -33.35 6.53 -6.70
C LEU A 146 -33.78 7.19 -8.02
N ASP A 147 -32.99 8.14 -8.53
CA ASP A 147 -33.24 8.80 -9.81
C ASP A 147 -33.33 7.79 -10.97
N ARG A 148 -32.50 6.73 -10.95
CA ARG A 148 -32.51 5.68 -11.97
C ARG A 148 -33.73 4.78 -11.86
N LEU A 149 -34.21 4.50 -10.64
CA LEU A 149 -35.43 3.72 -10.42
C LEU A 149 -36.67 4.51 -10.90
N GLU A 150 -36.73 5.80 -10.60
CA GLU A 150 -37.86 6.67 -10.99
C GLU A 150 -37.95 6.88 -12.50
N LYS A 151 -36.80 6.93 -13.21
CA LYS A 151 -36.74 7.13 -14.67
C LYS A 151 -37.12 5.89 -15.50
N GLY A 152 -37.44 4.76 -14.88
CA GLY A 152 -37.76 3.51 -15.59
C GLY A 152 -36.52 2.82 -16.18
N PRO A 153 -36.67 1.70 -16.90
CA PRO A 153 -35.54 0.87 -17.36
C PRO A 153 -34.61 1.67 -18.29
N ASN A 154 -33.40 1.98 -17.79
CA ASN A 154 -32.29 2.38 -18.64
C ASN A 154 -31.81 1.15 -19.41
N VAL A 155 -31.89 1.20 -20.74
CA VAL A 155 -31.29 0.19 -21.63
C VAL A 155 -29.79 0.17 -21.34
N LEU A 156 -29.30 -0.93 -20.78
CA LEU A 156 -27.86 -1.13 -20.52
C LEU A 156 -27.12 -1.13 -21.85
N THR A 157 -26.32 -0.10 -22.13
CA THR A 157 -25.35 -0.12 -23.23
C THR A 157 -24.10 -0.87 -22.78
N SER A 158 -23.56 -1.65 -23.71
CA SER A 158 -22.58 -2.73 -23.56
C SER A 158 -21.19 -2.37 -23.02
N GLU A 159 -21.03 -1.26 -22.30
CA GLU A 159 -19.73 -0.66 -21.94
C GLU A 159 -19.20 -1.08 -20.55
N GLU A 160 -19.87 -1.96 -19.82
CA GLU A 160 -19.42 -2.50 -18.53
C GLU A 160 -18.85 -3.93 -18.67
N LYS A 161 -17.78 -4.09 -19.45
CA LYS A 161 -16.97 -5.31 -19.42
C LYS A 161 -15.56 -4.99 -18.94
N ASP A 162 -15.26 -5.40 -17.72
CA ASP A 162 -13.88 -5.52 -17.25
C ASP A 162 -13.20 -6.63 -18.05
N GLU A 163 -12.08 -6.27 -18.71
CA GLU A 163 -11.21 -7.24 -19.36
C GLU A 163 -10.36 -7.96 -18.30
N GLU A 164 -10.53 -9.27 -18.19
CA GLU A 164 -9.67 -10.12 -17.37
C GLU A 164 -8.26 -10.15 -17.95
N VAL A 165 -7.28 -9.67 -17.18
CA VAL A 165 -5.86 -9.72 -17.51
C VAL A 165 -5.33 -11.13 -17.22
N PRO A 166 -4.67 -11.82 -18.17
CA PRO A 166 -4.05 -13.11 -17.89
C PRO A 166 -2.83 -12.94 -16.99
N VAL A 167 -2.74 -13.76 -15.96
CA VAL A 167 -1.55 -13.88 -15.09
C VAL A 167 -0.53 -14.77 -15.81
N GLU A 168 0.59 -14.19 -16.24
CA GLU A 168 1.74 -14.96 -16.74
C GLU A 168 2.50 -15.63 -15.59
N GLU A 169 2.81 -16.91 -15.81
CA GLU A 169 3.51 -17.77 -14.86
C GLU A 169 4.99 -17.40 -14.72
N ASN A 170 5.36 -17.09 -13.48
CA ASN A 170 6.64 -17.30 -12.78
C ASN A 170 7.87 -17.67 -13.65
N GLU A 171 8.80 -16.72 -13.76
CA GLU A 171 10.18 -16.97 -14.19
C GLU A 171 10.88 -17.99 -13.27
N THR A 172 11.49 -18.99 -13.89
CA THR A 172 12.40 -19.95 -13.24
C THR A 172 13.69 -19.26 -12.80
N VAL A 173 14.01 -19.34 -11.51
CA VAL A 173 15.24 -18.77 -10.94
C VAL A 173 16.45 -19.63 -11.33
N GLU A 174 17.35 -19.04 -12.11
CA GLU A 174 18.65 -19.63 -12.48
C GLU A 174 19.50 -20.01 -11.27
N GLU A 175 20.21 -21.15 -11.36
CA GLU A 175 21.24 -21.57 -10.42
C GLU A 175 22.39 -20.55 -10.41
N ILE A 176 22.55 -19.86 -9.28
CA ILE A 176 23.64 -18.90 -9.08
C ILE A 176 24.72 -19.53 -8.20
N GLU A 177 25.91 -19.59 -8.77
CA GLU A 177 27.17 -20.02 -8.17
C GLU A 177 27.48 -19.30 -6.85
N THR A 178 28.11 -20.03 -5.94
CA THR A 178 28.46 -19.67 -4.56
C THR A 178 29.22 -18.35 -4.40
N ASN A 179 29.96 -17.90 -5.42
CA ASN A 179 30.71 -16.63 -5.39
C ASN A 179 29.82 -15.38 -5.38
N LYS A 180 28.68 -15.40 -6.09
CA LYS A 180 27.74 -14.25 -6.13
C LYS A 180 27.03 -14.07 -4.79
N SER A 181 26.90 -15.14 -4.01
CA SER A 181 26.23 -15.10 -2.70
C SER A 181 27.03 -14.33 -1.65
N HIS A 182 28.35 -14.49 -1.62
CA HIS A 182 29.19 -13.76 -0.68
C HIS A 182 29.19 -12.25 -0.99
N GLU A 183 29.29 -11.90 -2.27
CA GLU A 183 29.27 -10.49 -2.69
C GLU A 183 27.94 -9.80 -2.32
N ILE A 184 26.81 -10.44 -2.59
CA ILE A 184 25.48 -9.92 -2.24
C ILE A 184 25.34 -9.79 -0.72
N HIS A 185 25.81 -10.79 0.04
CA HIS A 185 25.77 -10.73 1.50
C HIS A 185 26.59 -9.55 2.04
N THR A 186 27.79 -9.31 1.52
CA THR A 186 28.62 -8.16 1.89
C THR A 186 27.93 -6.83 1.54
N LYS A 187 27.32 -6.72 0.35
CA LYS A 187 26.53 -5.53 -0.04
C LYS A 187 25.36 -5.29 0.91
N PHE A 188 24.63 -6.34 1.26
CA PHE A 188 23.53 -6.27 2.23
C PHE A 188 24.01 -5.76 3.60
N LEU A 189 25.09 -6.32 4.16
CA LEU A 189 25.62 -5.86 5.45
C LEU A 189 26.05 -4.39 5.42
N ASN A 190 26.69 -3.94 4.32
CA ASN A 190 27.07 -2.55 4.15
C ASN A 190 25.84 -1.62 4.06
N ALA A 191 24.82 -2.00 3.28
CA ALA A 191 23.58 -1.26 3.18
C ALA A 191 22.87 -1.16 4.53
N LEU A 192 22.80 -2.28 5.27
CA LEU A 192 22.20 -2.34 6.61
C LEU A 192 22.92 -1.40 7.60
N ASN A 193 24.26 -1.37 7.59
CA ASN A 193 25.04 -0.48 8.45
C ASN A 193 24.81 1.00 8.13
N SER A 194 24.44 1.33 6.88
CA SER A 194 24.17 2.71 6.46
C SER A 194 22.79 3.22 6.86
N VAL A 195 21.85 2.35 7.28
CA VAL A 195 20.46 2.74 7.59
C VAL A 195 20.39 3.80 8.68
N ASN A 196 21.26 3.73 9.68
CA ASN A 196 21.32 4.72 10.77
C ASN A 196 21.84 6.11 10.32
N THR A 197 22.28 6.22 9.06
CA THR A 197 22.80 7.47 8.47
C THR A 197 21.88 8.06 7.40
N TRP A 198 20.72 7.43 7.17
CA TRP A 198 19.71 7.97 6.25
C TRP A 198 19.09 9.23 6.86
#